data_AF-A0ABD5S4K6-F1
#
_entry.id   AF-A0ABD5S4K6-F1
#
_cell.length_a   1.000
_cell.length_b   1.000
_cell.length_c   1.000
_cell.angle_alpha   90.00
_cell.angle_beta   90.00
_cell.angle_gamma   90.00
#
_symmetry.space_group_name_H-M   'P 1'
#
loop_
_entity.id
_entity.type
_entity.pdbx_description
1 polymer ?
#
loop_
_entity_poly.entity_id
_entity_poly.type
_entity_poly.pdbx_seq_one_letter_code
_entity_poly.pdbx_strand_id
1 'polypeptide(L)'
;MATSTDSVELVGDEATRNLARAALFAALMGAFAYVSFPNPLSPGIPVTLQVLGVFLAGIFLGPVWGGFAMVLYLLAGTLGLPVFSGGSAGVG
;
A
#
# COMPACT_ATOMS: atom_id res chain seq x y z
N MET A 1 -33.21 -10.88 15.63
CA MET A 1 -31.95 -10.69 16.35
C MET A 1 -31.41 -9.32 15.94
N ALA A 2 -31.77 -8.28 16.69
CA ALA A 2 -31.27 -6.92 16.44
C ALA A 2 -29.90 -6.81 17.11
N THR A 3 -28.86 -6.52 16.33
CA THR A 3 -27.51 -6.34 16.87
C THR A 3 -27.50 -5.03 17.67
N SER A 4 -27.15 -5.08 18.95
CA SER A 4 -27.15 -3.93 19.85
C SER A 4 -25.86 -3.12 19.67
N THR A 5 -25.88 -2.14 18.78
CA THR A 5 -24.74 -1.27 18.46
C THR A 5 -24.33 -0.36 19.61
N ASP A 6 -25.17 -0.16 20.63
CA ASP A 6 -24.92 0.70 21.80
C ASP A 6 -23.76 0.25 22.71
N SER A 7 -23.21 -0.94 22.48
CA SER A 7 -22.14 -1.53 23.31
C SER A 7 -20.73 -1.36 22.74
N VAL A 8 -20.59 -0.87 21.51
CA VAL A 8 -19.30 -0.68 20.84
C VAL A 8 -19.01 0.80 20.66
N GLU A 9 -17.83 1.23 21.13
CA GLU A 9 -17.29 2.54 20.83
C GLU A 9 -17.06 2.63 19.31
N LEU A 10 -17.88 3.42 18.62
CA LEU A 10 -17.80 3.57 17.18
C LEU A 10 -16.50 4.29 16.83
N VAL A 11 -15.67 3.64 16.01
CA VAL A 11 -14.51 4.27 15.38
C VAL A 11 -15.03 5.44 14.55
N GLY A 12 -14.47 6.63 14.75
CA GLY A 12 -14.90 7.83 14.03
C GLY A 12 -14.78 7.65 12.52
N ASP A 13 -15.77 8.17 11.77
CA ASP A 13 -15.86 8.04 10.31
C ASP A 13 -14.58 8.45 9.58
N GLU A 14 -13.88 9.46 10.10
CA GLU A 14 -12.63 9.95 9.53
C GLU A 14 -11.50 8.91 9.62
N ALA A 15 -11.40 8.16 10.73
CA ALA A 15 -10.41 7.11 10.87
C ALA A 15 -10.70 5.95 9.89
N THR A 16 -11.97 5.57 9.76
CA THR A 16 -12.41 4.56 8.78
C THR A 16 -12.09 4.99 7.35
N ARG A 17 -12.36 6.25 7.02
CA ARG A 17 -12.10 6.82 5.68
C ARG A 17 -10.61 6.87 5.37
N ASN A 18 -9.77 7.25 6.34
CA ASN A 18 -8.33 7.31 6.15
C ASN A 18 -7.69 5.92 6.07
N LEU A 19 -8.19 4.96 6.84
CA LEU A 19 -7.81 3.56 6.72
C LEU A 19 -8.13 3.01 5.32
N ALA A 20 -9.34 3.26 4.83
CA ALA A 20 -9.75 2.82 3.49
C ALA A 20 -8.88 3.44 2.39
N ARG A 21 -8.55 4.72 2.51
CA ARG A 21 -7.61 5.40 1.60
C ARG A 21 -6.21 4.79 1.66
N ALA A 22 -5.69 4.52 2.86
CA ALA A 22 -4.37 3.92 3.03
C ALA A 22 -4.29 2.52 2.41
N ALA A 23 -5.31 1.69 2.61
CA ALA A 23 -5.41 0.37 2.01
C ALA A 23 -5.50 0.46 0.47
N LEU A 24 -6.27 1.41 -0.06
CA LEU A 24 -6.36 1.65 -1.50
C LEU A 24 -5.01 2.04 -2.11
N PHE A 25 -4.27 2.95 -1.46
CA PHE A 25 -2.94 3.36 -1.93
C PHE A 25 -1.91 2.23 -1.82
N ALA A 26 -1.99 1.40 -0.78
CA ALA A 26 -1.16 0.20 -0.66
C ALA A 26 -1.41 -0.78 -1.82
N ALA A 27 -2.66 -1.02 -2.19
CA ALA A 27 -3.02 -1.86 -3.33
C ALA A 27 -2.56 -1.24 -4.67
N LEU A 28 -2.73 0.07 -4.84
CA LEU A 28 -2.26 0.82 -6.02
C LEU A 28 -0.73 0.73 -6.19
N MET A 29 0.02 0.85 -5.10
CA MET A 29 1.48 0.66 -5.14
C MET A 29 1.86 -0.73 -5.64
N GLY A 30 1.17 -1.77 -5.17
CA GLY A 30 1.36 -3.14 -5.65
C GLY A 30 1.03 -3.30 -7.13
N ALA A 31 -0.07 -2.69 -7.60
CA ALA A 31 -0.42 -2.72 -9.02
C ALA A 31 0.65 -2.02 -9.89
N PHE A 32 1.19 -0.89 -9.43
CA PHE A 32 2.25 -0.18 -10.15
C PHE A 32 3.60 -0.92 -10.14
N ALA A 33 3.84 -1.82 -9.18
CA ALA A 33 5.05 -2.64 -9.14
C ALA A 33 5.18 -3.63 -10.31
N TYR A 34 4.07 -3.99 -10.97
CA TYR A 34 4.08 -4.83 -12.17
C TYR A 34 4.59 -4.11 -13.42
N VAL A 35 4.46 -2.77 -13.47
CA VAL A 35 4.96 -1.99 -14.60
C VAL A 35 6.41 -1.63 -14.34
N SER A 36 7.31 -2.40 -14.93
CA SER A 36 8.75 -2.26 -14.75
C SER A 36 9.48 -2.15 -16.07
N PHE A 37 10.44 -1.23 -16.15
CA PHE A 37 11.29 -1.01 -17.32
C PHE A 37 12.73 -1.41 -17.01
N PRO A 38 13.42 -2.10 -17.94
CA PRO A 38 14.82 -2.43 -17.77
C PRO A 38 15.64 -1.15 -17.74
N ASN A 39 16.43 -0.99 -16.68
CA ASN A 39 17.27 0.18 -16.51
C ASN A 39 18.56 0.05 -17.34
N PRO A 40 18.86 0.97 -18.28
CA PRO A 40 20.08 0.91 -19.08
C PRO A 40 21.36 1.12 -18.26
N LEU A 41 21.27 1.75 -17.07
CA LEU A 41 22.42 2.01 -16.20
C LEU A 41 22.70 0.87 -15.19
N SER A 42 21.70 0.06 -14.85
CA SER A 42 21.85 -1.03 -13.89
C SER A 42 20.95 -2.21 -14.27
N PRO A 43 21.46 -3.19 -15.04
CA PRO A 43 20.67 -4.29 -15.58
C PRO A 43 19.98 -5.17 -14.54
N GLY A 44 20.44 -5.15 -13.29
CA GLY A 44 19.90 -5.97 -12.20
C GLY A 44 18.75 -5.32 -11.41
N ILE A 45 18.47 -4.03 -11.62
CA ILE A 45 17.46 -3.30 -10.84
C ILE A 45 16.50 -2.61 -11.82
N PRO A 46 15.34 -3.22 -12.11
CA PRO A 46 14.36 -2.61 -12.99
C PRO A 46 13.75 -1.36 -12.33
N VAL A 47 13.47 -0.34 -13.12
CA VAL A 47 12.75 0.86 -12.65
C VAL A 47 11.26 0.58 -12.75
N THR A 48 10.55 0.63 -11.63
CA THR A 48 9.10 0.35 -11.58
C THR A 48 8.27 1.62 -11.40
N LEU A 49 7.01 1.59 -11.82
CA LEU A 49 6.04 2.66 -11.50
C LEU A 49 5.66 2.68 -10.01
N GLN A 50 6.09 1.72 -9.20
CA GLN A 50 5.83 1.69 -7.76
C GLN A 50 6.25 2.98 -7.06
N VAL A 51 7.37 3.58 -7.49
CA VAL A 51 7.91 4.84 -6.94
C VAL A 51 6.90 5.99 -7.11
N LEU A 52 6.14 6.03 -8.21
CA LEU A 52 5.05 6.99 -8.39
C LEU A 52 3.96 6.78 -7.32
N GLY A 53 3.60 5.53 -7.03
CA GLY A 53 2.63 5.19 -6.00
C GLY A 53 3.07 5.64 -4.61
N VAL A 54 4.36 5.51 -4.29
CA VAL A 54 4.96 6.00 -3.03
C VAL A 54 4.80 7.51 -2.90
N PHE A 55 5.11 8.26 -3.95
CA PHE A 55 4.95 9.73 -3.94
C PHE A 55 3.50 10.16 -3.84
N LEU A 56 2.59 9.51 -4.58
CA LEU A 56 1.17 9.80 -4.49
C LEU A 56 0.62 9.50 -3.09
N ALA A 57 1.01 8.40 -2.47
CA ALA A 57 0.64 8.10 -1.08
C ALA A 57 1.10 9.21 -0.13
N GLY A 58 2.35 9.69 -0.27
CA GLY A 58 2.88 10.78 0.56
C GLY A 58 2.15 12.11 0.36
N ILE A 59 1.83 12.48 -0.88
CA ILE A 59 1.16 13.76 -1.19
C ILE A 59 -0.32 13.74 -0.79
N PHE A 60 -1.04 12.64 -1.03
CA PHE A 60 -2.49 12.57 -0.81
C PHE A 60 -2.88 12.20 0.62
N LEU A 61 -2.07 11.41 1.33
CA LEU A 61 -2.37 10.96 2.70
C LEU A 61 -1.55 11.71 3.75
N GLY A 62 -0.55 12.48 3.34
CA GLY A 62 0.36 13.16 4.24
C GLY A 62 1.35 12.20 4.93
N PRO A 63 2.19 12.72 5.85
CA PRO A 63 3.31 11.97 6.41
C PRO A 63 2.89 10.78 7.29
N VAL A 64 1.77 10.89 8.02
CA VAL A 64 1.32 9.84 8.94
C VAL A 64 0.64 8.70 8.18
N TRP A 65 -0.43 9.01 7.45
CA TRP A 65 -1.22 8.00 6.75
C TRP A 65 -0.53 7.48 5.48
N GLY A 66 0.35 8.27 4.85
CA GLY A 66 1.21 7.81 3.77
C GLY A 66 2.22 6.78 4.25
N GLY A 67 2.87 7.02 5.40
CA GLY A 67 3.73 6.03 6.05
C GLY A 67 2.96 4.76 6.44
N PHE A 68 1.75 4.91 6.96
CA PHE A 68 0.89 3.76 7.28
C PHE A 68 0.52 2.92 6.05
N ALA A 69 0.22 3.55 4.90
CA ALA A 69 -0.02 2.85 3.65
C ALA A 69 1.21 2.05 3.17
N MET A 70 2.42 2.57 3.37
CA MET A 70 3.66 1.85 3.07
C MET A 70 3.84 0.63 3.97
N VAL A 71 3.55 0.76 5.27
CA VAL A 71 3.59 -0.36 6.21
C VAL A 71 2.59 -1.45 5.79
N LEU A 72 1.35 -1.07 5.44
CA LEU A 72 0.36 -2.01 4.94
C LEU A 72 0.84 -2.74 3.67
N TYR A 73 1.45 -2.02 2.73
CA TYR A 73 2.02 -2.58 1.52
C TYR A 73 3.13 -3.61 1.83
N LEU A 74 4.06 -3.27 2.73
CA LEU A 74 5.13 -4.17 3.15
C LEU A 74 4.57 -5.41 3.87
N LEU A 75 3.60 -5.24 4.77
CA LEU A 75 2.94 -6.36 5.43
C LEU A 75 2.25 -7.28 4.42
N ALA A 76 1.54 -6.72 3.44
CA ALA A 76 0.90 -7.50 2.39
C ALA A 76 1.93 -8.33 1.59
N GLY A 77 3.02 -7.71 1.15
CA GLY A 77 4.06 -8.41 0.38
C GLY A 77 4.84 -9.45 1.18
N THR A 78 5.15 -9.15 2.45
CA THR A 78 5.86 -10.08 3.34
C THR A 78 5.00 -11.28 3.75
N LEU A 79 3.67 -11.12 3.83
CA LEU A 79 2.71 -12.22 4.00
C LEU A 79 2.57 -13.14 2.78
N GLY A 80 3.26 -12.83 1.67
CA GLY A 80 3.32 -13.68 0.48
C GLY A 80 2.45 -13.22 -0.68
N LEU A 81 1.85 -12.02 -0.62
CA LEU A 81 1.19 -11.45 -1.79
C LEU A 81 2.25 -10.97 -2.81
N PRO A 82 2.09 -11.28 -4.11
CA PRO A 82 3.05 -10.90 -5.16
C PRO A 82 2.94 -9.42 -5.55
N VAL A 83 3.08 -8.52 -4.57
CA VAL A 83 2.92 -7.07 -4.74
C VAL A 83 4.24 -6.33 -4.92
N PHE A 84 5.38 -7.02 -4.75
CA PHE A 84 6.69 -6.43 -5.01
C PHE A 84 7.03 -6.48 -6.50
N SER A 85 8.09 -5.74 -6.87
CA SER A 85 8.55 -5.60 -8.25
C SER A 85 8.64 -6.94 -8.98
N GLY A 86 8.08 -7.00 -10.19
CA GLY A 86 8.13 -8.21 -11.03
C GLY A 86 7.28 -9.38 -10.50
N GLY A 87 6.37 -9.13 -9.57
CA GLY A 87 5.54 -10.18 -8.95
C GLY A 87 6.25 -10.96 -7.85
N SER A 88 7.31 -10.39 -7.26
CA SER A 88 7.99 -10.98 -6.11
C SER A 88 7.14 -10.85 -4.83
N ALA A 89 7.38 -11.75 -3.86
CA ALA A 89 6.69 -11.79 -2.57
C ALA A 89 7.64 -12.33 -1.49
N GLY A 90 7.36 -12.05 -0.22
CA GLY A 90 8.09 -12.59 0.92
C GLY A 90 9.22 -11.71 1.45
N VAL A 91 9.96 -12.23 2.42
CA VAL A 91 11.12 -11.58 3.06
C VAL A 91 12.38 -12.25 2.49
N GLY A 92 12.83 -11.79 1.32
CA GLY A 92 14.03 -12.33 0.65
C GLY A 92 13.72 -13.18 -0.56
#